data_AF-A0A6G3Y0L3-F1
#
_entry.id   AF-A0A6G3Y0L3-F1
#
_cell.length_a   1.000
_cell.length_b   1.000
_cell.length_c   1.000
_cell.angle_alpha   90.00
_cell.angle_beta   90.00
_cell.angle_gamma   90.00
#
_symmetry.space_group_name_H-M   'P 1'
#
loop_
_entity.id
_entity.type
_entity.pdbx_description
1 polymer ?
#
loop_
_entity_poly.entity_id
_entity_poly.type
_entity_poly.pdbx_seq_one_letter_code
_entity_poly.pdbx_strand_id
1 'polypeptide(L)'
;IRLGCVPDIKNLTDELASFRPTLILGVPRVFEKVYNAARAKAQADGKGKIFDRAADTAIAYSRALSTPQGPTLGLKLKHKLFDKLVFGKLRAVLGGRGEYAISGGAPLGERLGHFYRGIGFTVLEGYGLTETCAA
;
A
#
# COMPACT_ATOMS: atom_id res chain seq x y z
N ILE A 1 -19.77 11.21 -7.05
CA ILE A 1 -18.67 10.23 -6.96
C ILE A 1 -18.07 10.10 -8.36
N ARG A 2 -16.75 10.23 -8.55
CA ARG A 2 -16.11 10.00 -9.85
C ARG A 2 -15.65 8.55 -9.92
N LEU A 3 -15.99 7.85 -11.00
CA LEU A 3 -15.61 6.47 -11.26
C LEU A 3 -14.59 6.47 -12.41
N GLY A 4 -13.50 5.72 -12.24
CA GLY A 4 -12.48 5.51 -13.25
C GLY A 4 -12.25 4.01 -13.42
N CYS A 5 -12.16 3.55 -14.66
CA CYS A 5 -11.81 2.18 -14.99
C CYS A 5 -10.44 2.20 -15.67
N VAL A 6 -9.51 1.42 -15.16
CA VAL A 6 -8.17 1.25 -15.73
C VAL A 6 -8.14 -0.12 -16.39
N PRO A 7 -8.27 -0.23 -17.72
CA PRO A 7 -8.39 -1.52 -18.40
C PRO A 7 -7.05 -2.27 -18.47
N ASP A 8 -5.92 -1.57 -18.36
CA ASP A 8 -4.59 -2.15 -18.43
C ASP A 8 -3.68 -1.60 -17.32
N ILE A 9 -2.94 -2.49 -16.68
CA ILE A 9 -2.09 -2.18 -15.52
C ILE A 9 -0.77 -1.50 -15.89
N LYS A 10 -0.43 -1.33 -17.18
CA LYS A 10 0.85 -0.78 -17.68
C LYS A 10 1.15 0.58 -17.09
N ASN A 11 0.21 1.51 -17.18
CA ASN A 11 0.37 2.91 -16.74
C ASN A 11 -0.37 3.20 -15.41
N LEU A 12 -0.68 2.15 -14.65
CA LEU A 12 -1.53 2.23 -13.47
C LEU A 12 -1.07 3.30 -12.47
N THR A 13 0.23 3.41 -12.21
CA THR A 13 0.76 4.40 -11.25
C THR A 13 0.52 5.84 -11.68
N ASP A 14 0.60 6.13 -12.97
CA ASP A 14 0.36 7.48 -13.51
C ASP A 14 -1.15 7.80 -13.51
N GLU A 15 -1.98 6.81 -13.85
CA GLU A 15 -3.44 6.97 -13.80
C GLU A 15 -3.97 7.15 -12.37
N LEU A 16 -3.46 6.39 -11.40
CA LEU A 16 -3.79 6.55 -9.98
C LEU A 16 -3.38 7.93 -9.46
N ALA A 17 -2.18 8.41 -9.83
CA ALA A 17 -1.69 9.72 -9.44
C ALA A 17 -2.54 10.86 -10.03
N SER A 18 -2.98 10.74 -11.29
CA SER A 18 -3.84 11.71 -11.96
C SER A 18 -5.27 11.72 -11.40
N PHE A 19 -5.86 10.53 -11.24
CA PHE A 19 -7.25 10.37 -10.82
C PHE A 19 -7.45 10.68 -9.33
N ARG A 20 -6.43 10.44 -8.50
CA ARG A 20 -6.47 10.62 -7.03
C ARG A 20 -7.68 9.93 -6.37
N PRO A 21 -7.83 8.61 -6.52
CA PRO A 21 -8.97 7.87 -5.97
C PRO A 21 -9.00 7.96 -4.44
N THR A 22 -10.21 7.92 -3.89
CA THR A 22 -10.47 7.75 -2.45
C THR A 22 -10.63 6.28 -2.06
N LEU A 23 -11.04 5.43 -3.00
CA LEU A 23 -11.18 3.99 -2.85
C LEU A 23 -10.61 3.31 -4.09
N ILE A 24 -9.81 2.27 -3.90
CA ILE A 24 -9.29 1.44 -5.00
C ILE A 24 -9.90 0.05 -4.89
N LEU A 25 -10.52 -0.43 -5.97
CA LEU A 25 -10.96 -1.81 -6.10
C LEU A 25 -10.00 -2.51 -7.08
N GLY A 26 -9.37 -3.60 -6.67
CA GLY A 26 -8.36 -4.25 -7.51
C GLY A 26 -8.08 -5.69 -7.12
N VAL A 27 -7.10 -6.29 -7.80
CA VAL A 27 -6.57 -7.63 -7.52
C VAL A 27 -5.18 -7.53 -6.89
N PRO A 28 -4.66 -8.55 -6.18
CA PRO A 28 -3.35 -8.45 -5.51
C PRO A 28 -2.19 -7.99 -6.41
N ARG A 29 -2.17 -8.42 -7.68
CA ARG A 29 -1.13 -8.05 -8.65
C ARG A 29 -1.01 -6.54 -8.88
N VAL A 30 -2.09 -5.78 -8.71
CA VAL A 30 -2.09 -4.31 -8.80
C VAL A 30 -1.20 -3.73 -7.69
N PHE A 31 -1.44 -4.16 -6.45
CA PHE A 31 -0.67 -3.71 -5.28
C PHE A 31 0.78 -4.18 -5.34
N GLU A 32 1.05 -5.39 -5.81
CA GLU A 32 2.42 -5.87 -6.03
C GLU A 32 3.16 -5.00 -7.05
N LYS A 33 2.51 -4.65 -8.16
CA LYS A 33 3.11 -3.81 -9.19
C LYS A 33 3.43 -2.41 -8.67
N VAL A 34 2.52 -1.79 -7.92
CA VAL A 34 2.77 -0.46 -7.32
C VAL A 34 3.96 -0.51 -6.35
N TYR A 35 4.03 -1.53 -5.50
CA TYR A 35 5.14 -1.73 -4.58
C TYR A 35 6.47 -1.87 -5.33
N ASN A 36 6.51 -2.73 -6.35
CA ASN A 36 7.72 -3.00 -7.13
C ASN A 36 8.16 -1.78 -7.94
N ALA A 37 7.23 -1.03 -8.54
CA ALA A 37 7.52 0.21 -9.24
C ALA A 37 8.11 1.28 -8.29
N ALA A 38 7.53 1.43 -7.11
CA ALA A 38 8.04 2.35 -6.10
C ALA A 38 9.44 1.94 -5.60
N ARG A 39 9.66 0.64 -5.38
CA ARG A 39 10.98 0.10 -5.01
C ARG A 39 12.00 0.33 -6.11
N ALA A 40 11.66 0.04 -7.36
CA ALA A 40 12.54 0.25 -8.52
C ALA A 40 12.93 1.73 -8.67
N LYS A 41 11.96 2.64 -8.50
CA LYS A 41 12.23 4.09 -8.49
C LYS A 41 13.18 4.49 -7.36
N ALA A 42 12.97 3.96 -6.15
CA ALA A 42 13.88 4.23 -5.04
C ALA A 42 15.29 3.67 -5.27
N GLN A 43 15.42 2.51 -5.92
CA GLN A 43 16.73 1.95 -6.31
C GLN A 43 17.42 2.85 -7.35
N ALA A 44 16.69 3.30 -8.38
CA ALA A 44 17.22 4.22 -9.40
C ALA A 44 17.71 5.55 -8.80
N ASP A 45 17.00 6.07 -7.78
CA ASP A 45 17.38 7.27 -7.04
C ASP A 45 18.53 7.05 -6.03
N GLY A 46 19.13 5.85 -5.97
CA GLY A 46 20.18 5.48 -5.00
C GLY A 46 19.67 5.30 -3.57
N LYS A 47 18.35 5.31 -3.36
CA LYS A 47 17.66 5.25 -2.06
C LYS A 47 17.06 3.88 -1.75
N GLY A 48 17.45 2.85 -2.49
CA GLY A 48 16.96 1.48 -2.33
C GLY A 48 17.03 0.95 -0.89
N LYS A 49 18.18 1.11 -0.23
CA LYS A 49 18.37 0.70 1.17
C LYS A 49 17.45 1.45 2.14
N ILE A 50 17.13 2.72 1.84
CA ILE A 50 16.21 3.53 2.64
C ILE A 50 14.79 3.01 2.45
N PHE A 51 14.40 2.68 1.21
CA PHE A 51 13.10 2.10 0.91
C PHE A 51 12.91 0.76 1.62
N ASP A 52 13.90 -0.13 1.55
CA ASP A 52 13.80 -1.45 2.20
C ASP A 52 13.67 -1.29 3.73
N ARG A 53 14.47 -0.42 4.35
CA ARG A 53 14.33 -0.08 5.79
C ARG A 53 12.98 0.55 6.15
N ALA A 54 12.45 1.41 5.28
CA ALA A 54 11.15 2.01 5.46
C ALA A 54 10.05 0.95 5.39
N ALA A 55 10.16 0.02 4.43
CA ALA A 55 9.22 -1.09 4.28
C ALA A 55 9.24 -2.01 5.51
N ASP A 56 10.43 -2.39 6.00
CA ASP A 56 10.57 -3.20 7.21
C ASP A 56 9.99 -2.49 8.44
N THR A 57 10.21 -1.17 8.55
CA THR A 57 9.64 -0.36 9.64
C THR A 57 8.11 -0.31 9.54
N ALA A 58 7.54 -0.15 8.34
CA ALA A 58 6.10 -0.15 8.13
C ALA A 58 5.48 -1.51 8.53
N ILE A 59 6.09 -2.62 8.11
CA ILE A 59 5.64 -3.97 8.45
C ILE A 59 5.71 -4.20 9.96
N ALA A 60 6.85 -3.87 10.59
CA ALA A 60 7.02 -4.01 12.04
C ALA A 60 6.02 -3.17 12.82
N TYR A 61 5.76 -1.93 12.37
CA TYR A 61 4.74 -1.06 12.96
C TYR A 61 3.34 -1.66 12.83
N SER A 62 2.97 -2.15 11.64
CA SER A 62 1.67 -2.78 11.43
C SER A 62 1.49 -4.04 12.29
N ARG A 63 2.53 -4.86 12.44
CA ARG A 63 2.48 -6.06 13.30
C ARG A 63 2.32 -5.68 14.77
N ALA A 64 3.05 -4.66 15.22
CA ALA A 64 2.94 -4.17 16.59
C ALA A 64 1.58 -3.52 16.89
N LEU A 65 0.86 -3.00 15.89
CA LEU A 65 -0.53 -2.55 16.08
C LEU A 65 -1.51 -3.70 16.36
N SER A 66 -1.16 -4.94 16.00
CA SER A 66 -1.97 -6.12 16.30
C SER A 66 -1.65 -6.71 17.68
N THR A 67 -0.63 -6.22 18.39
CA THR A 67 -0.31 -6.68 19.75
C THR A 67 -0.97 -5.78 20.80
N PRO A 68 -1.34 -6.31 21.98
CA PRO A 68 -1.95 -5.52 23.06
C PRO A 68 -1.09 -4.35 23.54
N GLN A 69 0.25 -4.50 23.44
CA GLN A 69 1.21 -3.51 23.90
C GLN A 69 1.42 -2.38 22.89
N GLY A 70 1.02 -2.58 21.63
CA GLY A 70 1.22 -1.60 20.57
C GLY A 70 2.70 -1.42 20.15
N PRO A 71 2.97 -0.50 19.21
CA PRO A 71 4.32 -0.16 18.79
C PRO A 71 5.09 0.60 19.88
N THR A 72 6.35 0.21 20.09
CA THR A 72 7.26 0.87 21.03
C THR A 72 7.51 2.33 20.62
N LEU A 73 7.86 3.19 21.59
CA LEU A 73 8.16 4.61 21.34
C LEU A 73 9.23 4.80 20.26
N GLY A 74 10.29 3.98 20.28
CA GLY A 74 11.33 4.02 19.25
C GLY A 74 10.82 3.65 17.86
N LEU A 75 9.93 2.66 17.78
CA LEU A 75 9.32 2.26 16.51
C LEU A 75 8.36 3.33 15.98
N LYS A 76 7.55 3.97 16.86
CA LYS A 76 6.71 5.13 16.51
C LYS A 76 7.53 6.29 15.94
N LEU A 77 8.68 6.59 16.55
CA LEU A 77 9.53 7.69 16.10
C LEU A 77 10.18 7.39 14.75
N LYS A 78 10.71 6.17 14.57
CA LYS A 78 11.23 5.70 13.27
C LYS A 78 10.15 5.72 12.19
N HIS A 79 8.96 5.23 12.51
CA HIS A 79 7.81 5.25 11.61
C HIS A 79 7.48 6.69 11.19
N LYS A 80 7.37 7.63 12.12
CA LYS A 80 7.11 9.05 11.84
C LYS A 80 8.20 9.71 10.97
N LEU A 81 9.47 9.30 11.16
CA LEU A 81 10.57 9.78 10.32
C LEU A 81 10.40 9.27 8.87
N PHE A 82 10.16 7.98 8.68
CA PHE A 82 9.91 7.42 7.36
C PHE A 82 8.58 7.88 6.74
N ASP A 83 7.62 8.28 7.56
CA ASP A 83 6.35 8.83 7.09
C ASP A 83 6.57 10.10 6.27
N LYS A 84 7.40 11.01 6.80
CA LYS A 84 7.74 12.27 6.13
C LYS A 84 8.69 12.09 4.96
N LEU A 85 9.59 11.10 5.01
CA LEU A 85 10.63 10.90 4.00
C LEU A 85 10.19 10.02 2.82
N VAL A 86 9.39 9.00 3.09
CA VAL A 86 9.09 7.90 2.15
C VAL A 86 7.59 7.65 2.04
N PHE A 87 6.85 7.44 3.14
CA PHE A 87 5.46 6.98 3.06
C PHE A 87 4.53 8.02 2.44
N GLY A 88 4.76 9.32 2.66
CA GLY A 88 4.00 10.37 1.97
C GLY A 88 4.12 10.30 0.45
N LYS A 89 5.30 9.95 -0.08
CA LYS A 89 5.52 9.78 -1.53
C LYS A 89 4.82 8.54 -2.06
N LEU A 90 4.83 7.45 -1.28
CA LEU A 90 4.14 6.20 -1.65
C LEU A 90 2.63 6.39 -1.67
N ARG A 91 2.08 7.05 -0.65
CA ARG A 91 0.66 7.42 -0.61
C ARG A 91 0.29 8.34 -1.78
N ALA A 92 1.15 9.28 -2.16
CA ALA A 92 0.92 10.13 -3.33
C ALA A 92 0.83 9.34 -4.65
N VAL A 93 1.64 8.29 -4.83
CA VAL A 93 1.56 7.40 -6.01
C VAL A 93 0.24 6.62 -6.04
N LEU A 94 -0.32 6.28 -4.87
CA LEU A 94 -1.66 5.70 -4.74
C LEU A 94 -2.79 6.73 -4.91
N GLY A 95 -2.48 7.99 -5.25
CA GLY A 95 -3.44 9.07 -5.44
C GLY A 95 -3.58 10.03 -4.26
N GLY A 96 -2.87 9.79 -3.16
CA GLY A 96 -2.73 10.71 -2.01
C GLY A 96 -3.98 10.92 -1.15
N ARG A 97 -5.14 10.41 -1.58
CA ARG A 97 -6.44 10.51 -0.90
C ARG A 97 -7.04 9.17 -0.52
N GLY A 98 -6.52 8.08 -1.09
CA GLY A 98 -6.98 6.74 -0.77
C GLY A 98 -6.47 6.34 0.61
N GLU A 99 -7.39 5.95 1.49
CA GLU A 99 -7.08 5.35 2.80
C GLU A 99 -7.36 3.85 2.81
N TYR A 100 -8.23 3.40 1.91
CA TYR A 100 -8.70 2.02 1.82
C TYR A 100 -8.63 1.52 0.38
N ALA A 101 -8.33 0.24 0.25
CA ALA A 101 -8.55 -0.51 -0.97
C ALA A 101 -9.23 -1.83 -0.65
N ILE A 102 -10.00 -2.35 -1.61
CA ILE A 102 -10.54 -3.70 -1.56
C ILE A 102 -9.81 -4.50 -2.62
N SER A 103 -9.17 -5.59 -2.19
CA SER A 103 -8.50 -6.56 -3.05
C SER A 103 -9.31 -7.83 -3.10
N GLY A 104 -9.75 -8.26 -4.28
CA GLY A 104 -10.49 -9.50 -4.49
C GLY A 104 -9.80 -10.47 -5.44
N GLY A 105 -10.24 -11.73 -5.44
CA GLY A 105 -9.84 -12.77 -6.41
C GLY A 105 -8.57 -13.56 -6.10
N ALA A 106 -7.76 -13.13 -5.12
CA ALA A 106 -6.63 -13.89 -4.56
C ALA A 106 -6.17 -13.27 -3.23
N PRO A 107 -5.49 -14.02 -2.35
CA PRO A 107 -4.91 -13.46 -1.14
C PRO A 107 -3.76 -12.51 -1.47
N LEU A 108 -3.75 -11.36 -0.82
CA LEU A 108 -2.61 -10.45 -0.77
C LEU A 108 -1.58 -11.04 0.20
N GLY A 109 -0.35 -11.22 -0.25
CA GLY A 109 0.71 -11.75 0.62
C GLY A 109 0.81 -10.95 1.93
N GLU A 110 0.86 -11.65 3.08
CA GLU A 110 0.80 -11.07 4.44
C GLU A 110 1.77 -9.89 4.63
N ARG A 111 3.00 -10.05 4.11
CA ARG A 111 4.04 -9.01 4.14
C ARG A 111 3.59 -7.72 3.44
N LEU A 112 2.93 -7.85 2.28
CA LEU A 112 2.44 -6.71 1.50
C LEU A 112 1.25 -6.05 2.21
N GLY A 113 0.34 -6.85 2.78
CA GLY A 113 -0.77 -6.35 3.60
C GLY A 113 -0.28 -5.52 4.80
N HIS A 114 0.70 -6.04 5.55
CA HIS A 114 1.32 -5.30 6.64
C HIS A 114 2.10 -4.07 6.18
N PHE A 115 2.75 -4.12 5.02
CA PHE A 115 3.41 -2.96 4.45
C PHE A 115 2.41 -1.83 4.17
N TYR A 116 1.32 -2.14 3.44
CA TYR A 116 0.31 -1.15 3.08
C TYR A 116 -0.36 -0.57 4.33
N ARG A 117 -0.82 -1.43 5.24
CA ARG A 117 -1.39 -0.98 6.52
C ARG A 117 -0.39 -0.15 7.33
N GLY A 118 0.88 -0.55 7.31
CA GLY A 118 1.98 0.14 7.96
C GLY A 118 2.23 1.54 7.42
N ILE A 119 2.03 1.79 6.13
CA ILE A 119 2.15 3.14 5.53
C ILE A 119 0.87 3.98 5.64
N GLY A 120 -0.17 3.45 6.31
CA GLY A 120 -1.46 4.12 6.48
C GLY A 120 -2.44 3.89 5.34
N PHE A 121 -2.29 2.79 4.59
CA PHE A 121 -3.20 2.40 3.50
C PHE A 121 -3.73 0.99 3.75
N THR A 122 -4.99 0.84 4.11
CA THR A 122 -5.51 -0.49 4.48
C THR A 122 -6.07 -1.20 3.26
N VAL A 123 -5.47 -2.34 2.90
CA VAL A 123 -6.02 -3.23 1.88
C VAL A 123 -6.88 -4.27 2.59
N LEU A 124 -8.18 -4.20 2.34
CA LEU A 124 -9.17 -5.16 2.80
C LEU A 124 -9.27 -6.27 1.75
N GLU A 125 -9.20 -7.52 2.19
CA GLU A 125 -9.40 -8.65 1.29
C GLU A 125 -10.91 -8.92 1.16
N GLY A 126 -11.45 -8.65 -0.02
CA GLY A 126 -12.80 -9.02 -0.38
C GLY A 126 -12.80 -10.46 -0.87
N TYR A 127 -13.36 -11.37 -0.07
CA TYR A 127 -13.60 -12.74 -0.52
C TYR A 127 -14.92 -12.79 -1.31
N GLY A 128 -14.82 -13.07 -2.60
CA GLY A 128 -15.98 -13.29 -3.46
C GLY A 128 -15.65 -14.30 -4.54
N LEU A 129 -16.47 -15.34 -4.65
CA LEU A 129 -16.43 -16.28 -5.76
C LEU A 129 -17.47 -15.85 -6.79
N THR A 130 -17.25 -16.13 -8.07
CA THR A 130 -18.27 -15.87 -9.10
C THR A 130 -19.54 -16.67 -8.82
N GLU A 131 -19.44 -17.81 -8.15
CA GLU A 131 -20.56 -18.66 -7.74
C GLU A 131 -21.31 -18.18 -6.49
N THR A 132 -20.78 -17.20 -5.74
CA THR A 132 -21.41 -16.69 -4.53
C THR A 132 -21.15 -15.19 -4.49
N CYS A 133 -22.13 -14.42 -4.96
CA CYS A 133 -22.10 -12.95 -5.01
C CYS A 133 -21.29 -12.38 -3.84
N ALA A 134 -20.23 -11.64 -4.16
CA ALA A 134 -19.31 -11.07 -3.19
C ALA A 134 -20.10 -10.39 -2.05
N ALA A 135 -19.88 -10.86 -0.82
CA ALA A 135 -20.48 -10.30 0.39
C ALA A 135 -19.60 -9.18 0.96
#